data_AF-A0A1F2P7F6-F1
#
_entry.id   AF-A0A1F2P7F6-F1
#
_cell.length_a   1.000
_cell.length_b   1.000
_cell.length_c   1.000
_cell.angle_alpha   90.00
_cell.angle_beta   90.00
_cell.angle_gamma   90.00
#
_symmetry.space_group_name_H-M   'P 1'
#
loop_
_entity.id
_entity.type
_entity.pdbx_description
1 polymer ?
#
loop_
_entity_poly.entity_id
_entity_poly.type
_entity_poly.pdbx_seq_one_letter_code
_entity_poly.pdbx_strand_id
1 'polypeptide(L)'
;MLICVICLSESALGKGIQTLTVEEGKTMTIKEETLFIGKSIVIEPDATLILDNTSILRWKGDSTEVLMGDNSTLFLNASRMNTSVIRGDSVRAVTFDNSDLIAEEIALHASEIRSVSSTISSINISGEGRLIELQNSTIEGAHTYLKSIFTRIEGSTIDSREIEFLSAEYLSIGKTTLLGNVTVGDLFETSDALIKMRDVYLDWSAFTLHSNLPLTPYNTFTARVTNPADTPMAGIEVLIYADGEQIGNASTDQDGKAEFNLPAATIHDGRGQVTFINYTAVVHFTNTTASANFTLVSPLTLTLREETAPPEPNETSTPTIANEPESSATTSKTPDVADVTPAVTLTRRVMGAFLTGSFIILGLTIGGVLGVIALIIKRRGRD
;
A
#
# COMPACT_ATOMS: atom_id res chain seq x y z
N MET A 1 39.02 -26.56 14.01
CA MET A 1 38.34 -25.26 14.11
C MET A 1 39.41 -24.18 14.17
N LEU A 2 39.70 -23.55 13.03
CA LEU A 2 40.64 -22.44 12.95
C LEU A 2 39.79 -21.16 12.96
N ILE A 3 39.75 -20.45 14.09
CA ILE A 3 39.08 -19.15 14.17
C ILE A 3 40.09 -18.12 13.67
N CYS A 4 39.88 -17.59 12.46
CA CYS A 4 40.61 -16.41 12.03
C CYS A 4 39.89 -15.18 12.61
N VAL A 5 40.41 -14.64 13.71
CA VAL A 5 40.00 -13.33 14.23
C VAL A 5 40.83 -12.28 13.52
N ILE A 6 40.24 -11.55 12.59
CA ILE A 6 40.92 -10.42 11.94
C ILE A 6 40.69 -9.20 12.83
N CYS A 7 41.69 -8.82 13.63
CA CYS A 7 41.77 -7.48 14.19
C CYS A 7 42.41 -6.57 13.15
N LEU A 8 41.65 -5.64 12.56
CA LEU A 8 42.19 -4.70 11.59
C LEU A 8 42.85 -3.54 12.31
N SER A 9 44.09 -3.20 11.94
CA SER A 9 44.72 -1.98 12.44
C SER A 9 44.01 -0.74 11.87
N GLU A 10 43.92 0.34 12.65
CA GLU A 10 43.22 1.61 12.29
C GLU A 10 43.57 2.15 10.88
N SER A 11 44.75 1.84 10.35
CA SER A 11 45.18 2.22 9.00
C SER A 11 44.41 1.56 7.85
N ALA A 12 43.71 0.44 8.09
CA ALA A 12 42.93 -0.28 7.07
C ALA A 12 41.54 0.35 6.84
N LEU A 13 40.98 1.06 7.85
CA LEU A 13 39.67 1.70 7.79
C LEU A 13 39.58 2.77 6.68
N GLY A 14 40.69 3.45 6.37
CA GLY A 14 40.72 4.52 5.36
C GLY A 14 40.87 4.07 3.90
N LYS A 15 41.28 2.81 3.65
CA LYS A 15 41.55 2.31 2.28
C LYS A 15 40.58 1.22 1.82
N GLY A 16 39.80 0.66 2.74
CA GLY A 16 38.90 -0.45 2.50
C GLY A 16 39.64 -1.76 2.21
N ILE A 17 39.10 -2.88 2.68
CA ILE A 17 39.59 -4.21 2.30
C ILE A 17 39.23 -4.40 0.83
N GLN A 18 40.23 -4.61 -0.03
CA GLN A 18 39.97 -4.81 -1.45
C GLN A 18 39.25 -6.15 -1.68
N THR A 19 39.82 -7.24 -1.16
CA THR A 19 39.25 -8.58 -1.24
C THR A 19 39.43 -9.29 0.09
N LEU A 20 38.37 -9.94 0.56
CA LEU A 20 38.37 -10.83 1.71
C LEU A 20 37.95 -12.22 1.22
N THR A 21 38.75 -13.25 1.47
CA THR A 21 38.42 -14.63 1.09
C THR A 21 38.32 -15.51 2.33
N VAL A 22 37.23 -16.25 2.46
CA VAL A 22 37.05 -17.31 3.47
C VAL A 22 37.08 -18.64 2.74
N GLU A 23 38.06 -19.48 3.08
CA GLU A 23 38.23 -20.79 2.45
C GLU A 23 37.11 -21.77 2.84
N GLU A 24 36.86 -22.76 1.98
CA GLU A 24 35.87 -23.81 2.16
C GLU A 24 35.98 -24.50 3.53
N GLY A 25 34.83 -24.70 4.19
CA GLY A 25 34.73 -25.32 5.51
C GLY A 25 35.38 -24.51 6.65
N LYS A 26 35.72 -23.23 6.43
CA LYS A 26 36.19 -22.33 7.49
C LYS A 26 35.06 -21.44 8.01
N THR A 27 35.23 -20.99 9.25
CA THR A 27 34.38 -19.98 9.86
C THR A 27 35.18 -18.70 10.02
N MET A 28 34.62 -17.59 9.54
CA MET A 28 35.15 -16.26 9.80
C MET A 28 34.25 -15.55 10.81
N THR A 29 34.85 -15.03 11.88
CA THR A 29 34.13 -14.23 12.88
C THR A 29 34.70 -12.82 12.90
N ILE A 30 33.82 -11.85 12.72
CA ILE A 30 34.16 -10.43 12.72
C ILE A 30 33.43 -9.82 13.92
N LYS A 31 34.18 -9.13 14.79
CA LYS A 31 33.68 -8.59 16.06
C LYS A 31 34.01 -7.11 16.17
N GLU A 32 33.04 -6.28 16.55
CA GLU A 32 33.22 -4.87 16.95
C GLU A 32 33.87 -3.98 15.86
N GLU A 33 33.76 -4.37 14.60
CA GLU A 33 34.44 -3.69 13.48
C GLU A 33 33.43 -3.10 12.48
N THR A 34 33.84 -2.03 11.81
CA THR A 34 33.13 -1.53 10.61
C THR A 34 33.95 -1.88 9.38
N LEU A 35 33.41 -2.77 8.55
CA LEU A 35 34.08 -3.25 7.35
C LEU A 35 33.59 -2.51 6.11
N PHE A 36 34.53 -1.80 5.51
CA PHE A 36 34.41 -1.26 4.16
C PHE A 36 35.11 -2.22 3.20
N ILE A 37 34.35 -3.01 2.43
CA ILE A 37 34.91 -3.84 1.37
C ILE A 37 34.83 -3.09 0.04
N GLY A 38 36.00 -2.78 -0.52
CA GLY A 38 36.14 -2.00 -1.75
C GLY A 38 35.73 -2.76 -3.01
N LYS A 39 36.02 -4.06 -3.11
CA LYS A 39 35.69 -4.87 -4.30
C LYS A 39 34.80 -6.08 -4.01
N SER A 40 35.26 -7.05 -3.21
CA SER A 40 34.52 -8.32 -3.02
C SER A 40 34.84 -9.03 -1.70
N ILE A 41 33.82 -9.67 -1.12
CA ILE A 41 34.02 -10.73 -0.10
C ILE A 41 33.67 -12.03 -0.81
N VAL A 42 34.63 -12.94 -0.94
CA VAL A 42 34.39 -14.27 -1.47
C VAL A 42 34.36 -15.23 -0.28
N ILE A 43 33.20 -15.78 0.03
CA ILE A 43 33.10 -16.88 0.98
C ILE A 43 32.89 -18.14 0.15
N GLU A 44 33.85 -19.06 0.22
CA GLU A 44 33.75 -20.32 -0.51
C GLU A 44 32.55 -21.15 0.00
N PRO A 45 32.07 -22.13 -0.79
CA PRO A 45 31.06 -23.06 -0.32
C PRO A 45 31.43 -23.68 1.04
N ASP A 46 30.43 -24.05 1.82
CA ASP A 46 30.51 -24.58 3.18
C ASP A 46 31.19 -23.67 4.23
N ALA A 47 31.50 -22.42 3.89
CA ALA A 47 32.03 -21.46 4.85
C ALA A 47 30.91 -20.61 5.50
N THR A 48 31.12 -20.31 6.78
CA THR A 48 30.18 -19.54 7.62
C THR A 48 30.78 -18.18 7.97
N LEU A 49 29.98 -17.13 7.81
CA LEU A 49 30.31 -15.80 8.30
C LEU A 49 29.50 -15.47 9.55
N ILE A 50 30.19 -15.05 10.60
CA ILE A 50 29.59 -14.57 11.85
C ILE A 50 29.92 -13.08 12.02
N LEU A 51 28.88 -12.26 12.09
CA LEU A 51 28.96 -10.81 12.30
C LEU A 51 28.48 -10.47 13.70
N ASP A 52 29.37 -10.08 14.60
CA ASP A 52 29.04 -9.74 16.00
C ASP A 52 29.36 -8.26 16.24
N ASN A 53 28.36 -7.44 16.54
CA ASN A 53 28.51 -5.98 16.66
C ASN A 53 29.26 -5.36 15.46
N THR A 54 28.99 -5.85 14.25
CA THR A 54 29.77 -5.55 13.04
C THR A 54 28.90 -4.91 11.97
N SER A 55 29.45 -3.94 11.25
CA SER A 55 28.78 -3.31 10.10
C SER A 55 29.47 -3.68 8.79
N ILE A 56 28.75 -4.33 7.86
CA ILE A 56 29.20 -4.55 6.48
C ILE A 56 28.49 -3.57 5.55
N LEU A 57 29.25 -2.75 4.86
CA LEU A 57 28.72 -1.71 3.97
C LEU A 57 28.72 -2.08 2.48
N ARG A 58 29.34 -3.20 2.12
CA ARG A 58 29.29 -3.72 0.76
C ARG A 58 29.65 -5.19 0.77
N TRP A 59 28.73 -6.02 0.27
CA TRP A 59 29.00 -7.41 -0.01
C TRP A 59 29.14 -7.63 -1.49
N LYS A 60 29.99 -8.55 -1.93
CA LYS A 60 29.93 -9.07 -3.29
C LYS A 60 30.58 -10.45 -3.33
N GLY A 61 29.74 -11.48 -3.36
CA GLY A 61 30.14 -12.88 -3.43
C GLY A 61 29.05 -13.81 -2.90
N ASP A 62 29.38 -15.09 -2.86
CA ASP A 62 28.52 -16.13 -2.31
C ASP A 62 28.96 -16.44 -0.87
N SER A 63 28.08 -17.05 -0.08
CA SER A 63 28.35 -17.64 1.25
C SER A 63 27.53 -18.92 1.37
N THR A 64 27.80 -19.76 2.35
CA THR A 64 26.82 -20.82 2.72
C THR A 64 25.88 -20.32 3.79
N GLU A 65 26.42 -19.63 4.78
CA GLU A 65 25.62 -19.11 5.89
C GLU A 65 26.13 -17.74 6.33
N VAL A 66 25.19 -16.84 6.63
CA VAL A 66 25.45 -15.54 7.23
C VAL A 66 24.71 -15.46 8.57
N LEU A 67 25.46 -15.48 9.66
CA LEU A 67 24.95 -15.37 11.03
C LEU A 67 25.24 -13.97 11.57
N MET A 68 24.19 -13.25 11.94
CA MET A 68 24.26 -11.89 12.47
C MET A 68 23.93 -11.89 13.97
N GLY A 69 24.92 -11.57 14.78
CA GLY A 69 24.80 -11.31 16.20
C GLY A 69 24.31 -9.89 16.52
N ASP A 70 24.32 -9.58 17.81
CA ASP A 70 23.74 -8.38 18.37
C ASP A 70 24.33 -7.10 17.76
N ASN A 71 23.45 -6.13 17.50
CA ASN A 71 23.81 -4.79 17.03
C ASN A 71 24.56 -4.76 15.67
N SER A 72 24.63 -5.89 14.97
CA SER A 72 25.23 -5.96 13.63
C SER A 72 24.38 -5.24 12.58
N THR A 73 25.02 -4.79 11.51
CA THR A 73 24.36 -4.15 10.36
C THR A 73 24.87 -4.76 9.06
N LEU A 74 23.95 -5.11 8.17
CA LEU A 74 24.26 -5.59 6.82
C LEU A 74 23.67 -4.62 5.79
N PHE A 75 24.51 -4.04 4.96
CA PHE A 75 24.10 -3.17 3.86
C PHE A 75 24.62 -3.74 2.54
N LEU A 76 23.69 -4.21 1.71
CA LEU A 76 23.94 -4.66 0.35
C LEU A 76 23.58 -3.52 -0.60
N ASN A 77 24.52 -3.09 -1.44
CA ASN A 77 24.29 -2.04 -2.43
C ASN A 77 24.84 -2.45 -3.79
N ALA A 78 23.98 -2.43 -4.81
CA ALA A 78 24.33 -2.76 -6.19
C ALA A 78 25.08 -4.10 -6.28
N SER A 79 24.60 -5.09 -5.51
CA SER A 79 25.34 -6.31 -5.22
C SER A 79 24.46 -7.54 -5.31
N ARG A 80 25.09 -8.67 -5.63
CA ARG A 80 24.45 -9.99 -5.57
C ARG A 80 25.03 -10.80 -4.41
N MET A 81 24.15 -11.43 -3.65
CA MET A 81 24.50 -12.39 -2.61
C MET A 81 23.74 -13.68 -2.88
N ASN A 82 24.47 -14.79 -2.99
CA ASN A 82 23.91 -16.13 -2.96
C ASN A 82 24.33 -16.80 -1.65
N THR A 83 23.37 -17.28 -0.88
CA THR A 83 23.63 -17.96 0.40
C THR A 83 22.61 -19.06 0.61
N SER A 84 22.88 -20.03 1.49
CA SER A 84 21.82 -20.96 1.90
C SER A 84 20.96 -20.29 2.97
N VAL A 85 21.60 -19.64 3.95
CA VAL A 85 20.90 -19.10 5.12
C VAL A 85 21.39 -17.71 5.49
N ILE A 86 20.46 -16.83 5.89
CA ILE A 86 20.73 -15.59 6.64
C ILE A 86 19.92 -15.62 7.92
N ARG A 87 20.59 -15.52 9.08
CA ARG A 87 19.94 -15.53 10.40
C ARG A 87 20.47 -14.43 11.32
N GLY A 88 19.62 -13.91 12.21
CA GLY A 88 20.08 -13.08 13.33
C GLY A 88 18.97 -12.66 14.29
N ASP A 89 19.23 -12.70 15.59
CA ASP A 89 18.21 -12.60 16.64
C ASP A 89 18.13 -11.22 17.35
N SER A 90 19.01 -10.27 17.02
CA SER A 90 19.04 -8.91 17.59
C SER A 90 19.85 -7.95 16.70
N VAL A 91 19.55 -7.99 15.41
CA VAL A 91 20.25 -7.21 14.40
C VAL A 91 19.84 -5.74 14.48
N ARG A 92 20.77 -4.81 14.28
CA ARG A 92 20.44 -3.39 14.27
C ARG A 92 19.68 -3.03 12.99
N ALA A 93 20.28 -3.33 11.84
CA ALA A 93 19.67 -3.02 10.55
C ALA A 93 20.12 -3.96 9.44
N VAL A 94 19.21 -4.28 8.53
CA VAL A 94 19.53 -4.96 7.27
C VAL A 94 18.95 -4.14 6.13
N THR A 95 19.78 -3.77 5.17
CA THR A 95 19.36 -2.96 4.03
C THR A 95 19.83 -3.58 2.72
N PHE A 96 18.90 -3.74 1.79
CA PHE A 96 19.14 -4.12 0.40
C PHE A 96 18.81 -2.92 -0.48
N ASP A 97 19.80 -2.42 -1.23
CA ASP A 97 19.66 -1.30 -2.15
C ASP A 97 20.14 -1.72 -3.53
N ASN A 98 19.24 -1.75 -4.51
CA ASN A 98 19.54 -2.19 -5.88
C ASN A 98 20.29 -3.53 -5.92
N SER A 99 19.89 -4.50 -5.10
CA SER A 99 20.62 -5.74 -4.85
C SER A 99 19.79 -6.98 -5.13
N ASP A 100 20.46 -8.09 -5.45
CA ASP A 100 19.85 -9.40 -5.65
C ASP A 100 20.30 -10.34 -4.53
N LEU A 101 19.37 -10.79 -3.71
CA LEU A 101 19.60 -11.79 -2.68
C LEU A 101 18.90 -13.08 -3.05
N ILE A 102 19.66 -14.18 -3.07
CA ILE A 102 19.14 -15.54 -3.21
C ILE A 102 19.53 -16.29 -1.95
N ALA A 103 18.54 -16.81 -1.24
CA ALA A 103 18.71 -17.63 -0.05
C ALA A 103 17.77 -18.84 -0.08
N GLU A 104 18.04 -19.90 0.68
CA GLU A 104 16.99 -20.90 0.98
C GLU A 104 16.13 -20.41 2.15
N GLU A 105 16.77 -19.80 3.16
CA GLU A 105 16.11 -19.26 4.34
C GLU A 105 16.67 -17.88 4.72
N ILE A 106 15.76 -16.95 5.02
CA ILE A 106 16.06 -15.65 5.63
C ILE A 106 15.22 -15.55 6.90
N ALA A 107 15.86 -15.48 8.06
CA ALA A 107 15.19 -15.30 9.35
C ALA A 107 15.91 -14.20 10.16
N LEU A 108 15.36 -12.99 10.08
CA LEU A 108 15.96 -11.79 10.66
C LEU A 108 15.06 -11.20 11.72
N HIS A 109 15.56 -11.10 12.95
CA HIS A 109 15.03 -10.23 13.98
C HIS A 109 15.90 -8.97 14.04
N ALA A 110 15.44 -7.90 13.38
CA ALA A 110 16.20 -6.67 13.20
C ALA A 110 15.39 -5.43 13.59
N SER A 111 16.02 -4.40 14.14
CA SER A 111 15.29 -3.15 14.43
C SER A 111 14.76 -2.48 13.15
N GLU A 112 15.54 -2.53 12.07
CA GLU A 112 15.16 -2.02 10.73
C GLU A 112 15.50 -3.05 9.65
N ILE A 113 14.53 -3.36 8.78
CA ILE A 113 14.73 -4.10 7.55
C ILE A 113 14.26 -3.21 6.41
N ARG A 114 15.16 -2.89 5.47
CA ARG A 114 14.84 -2.06 4.30
C ARG A 114 15.24 -2.77 3.01
N SER A 115 14.35 -2.77 2.03
CA SER A 115 14.63 -3.20 0.66
C SER A 115 14.20 -2.10 -0.31
N VAL A 116 15.11 -1.63 -1.14
CA VAL A 116 14.87 -0.60 -2.16
C VAL A 116 15.35 -1.13 -3.50
N SER A 117 14.45 -1.19 -4.49
CA SER A 117 14.77 -1.61 -5.86
C SER A 117 15.52 -2.94 -5.93
N SER A 118 15.22 -3.88 -5.03
CA SER A 118 15.98 -5.12 -4.85
C SER A 118 15.13 -6.34 -5.11
N THR A 119 15.77 -7.44 -5.48
CA THR A 119 15.15 -8.76 -5.63
C THR A 119 15.58 -9.66 -4.47
N ILE A 120 14.62 -10.23 -3.75
CA ILE A 120 14.88 -11.19 -2.67
C ILE A 120 14.14 -12.49 -3.01
N SER A 121 14.90 -13.55 -3.28
CA SER A 121 14.34 -14.87 -3.56
C SER A 121 14.73 -15.83 -2.43
N SER A 122 13.74 -16.35 -1.71
CA SER A 122 13.97 -17.32 -0.64
C SER A 122 12.77 -18.22 -0.40
N ILE A 123 13.00 -19.50 -0.05
CA ILE A 123 11.89 -20.41 0.25
C ILE A 123 11.10 -19.87 1.44
N ASN A 124 11.82 -19.49 2.50
CA ASN A 124 11.24 -18.93 3.72
C ASN A 124 11.86 -17.56 4.00
N ILE A 125 11.00 -16.56 4.18
CA ILE A 125 11.39 -15.21 4.58
C ILE A 125 10.64 -14.89 5.86
N SER A 126 11.38 -14.64 6.94
CA SER A 126 10.87 -14.18 8.22
C SER A 126 11.62 -12.92 8.60
N GLY A 127 10.93 -11.78 8.60
CA GLY A 127 11.43 -10.51 9.11
C GLY A 127 10.64 -10.10 10.34
N GLU A 128 11.28 -10.06 11.50
CA GLU A 128 10.73 -9.48 12.72
C GLU A 128 11.47 -8.19 13.07
N GLY A 129 10.75 -7.12 13.40
CA GLY A 129 11.41 -5.86 13.69
C GLY A 129 10.53 -4.71 14.12
N ARG A 130 11.14 -3.54 14.27
CA ARG A 130 10.37 -2.31 14.52
C ARG A 130 9.90 -1.66 13.22
N LEU A 131 10.76 -1.63 12.21
CA LEU A 131 10.47 -1.06 10.90
C LEU A 131 10.82 -2.06 9.80
N ILE A 132 9.83 -2.38 8.96
CA ILE A 132 10.04 -3.11 7.71
C ILE A 132 9.58 -2.20 6.56
N GLU A 133 10.48 -1.89 5.64
CA GLU A 133 10.22 -1.03 4.49
C GLU A 133 10.64 -1.70 3.18
N LEU A 134 9.68 -1.91 2.29
CA LEU A 134 9.89 -2.44 0.94
C LEU A 134 9.48 -1.37 -0.07
N GLN A 135 10.41 -0.97 -0.93
CA GLN A 135 10.16 0.03 -1.97
C GLN A 135 10.64 -0.50 -3.31
N ASN A 136 9.76 -0.53 -4.31
CA ASN A 136 10.05 -1.00 -5.66
C ASN A 136 10.80 -2.34 -5.70
N SER A 137 10.55 -3.22 -4.73
CA SER A 137 11.29 -4.46 -4.55
C SER A 137 10.44 -5.66 -4.97
N THR A 138 11.11 -6.74 -5.33
CA THR A 138 10.47 -8.03 -5.64
C THR A 138 10.87 -9.04 -4.59
N ILE A 139 9.89 -9.67 -3.96
CA ILE A 139 10.09 -10.78 -3.02
C ILE A 139 9.45 -12.02 -3.64
N GLU A 140 10.22 -13.11 -3.74
CA GLU A 140 9.77 -14.39 -4.29
C GLU A 140 10.06 -15.51 -3.30
N GLY A 141 9.07 -16.37 -3.02
CA GLY A 141 9.26 -17.45 -2.05
C GLY A 141 8.11 -18.42 -1.91
N ALA A 142 8.23 -19.35 -0.96
CA ALA A 142 7.09 -20.18 -0.55
C ALA A 142 6.32 -19.49 0.58
N HIS A 143 7.03 -18.98 1.58
CA HIS A 143 6.45 -18.33 2.75
C HIS A 143 7.13 -16.99 3.01
N THR A 144 6.35 -15.92 3.10
CA THR A 144 6.81 -14.58 3.49
C THR A 144 6.09 -14.15 4.76
N TYR A 145 6.82 -14.01 5.85
CA TYR A 145 6.34 -13.62 7.17
C TYR A 145 7.01 -12.32 7.59
N LEU A 146 6.22 -11.28 7.83
CA LEU A 146 6.69 -9.96 8.23
C LEU A 146 5.97 -9.54 9.50
N LYS A 147 6.71 -9.47 10.60
CA LYS A 147 6.22 -9.04 11.90
C LYS A 147 6.88 -7.73 12.30
N SER A 148 6.16 -6.62 12.23
CA SER A 148 6.74 -5.35 12.70
C SER A 148 5.74 -4.29 13.09
N ILE A 149 6.16 -3.43 14.02
CA ILE A 149 5.36 -2.27 14.47
C ILE A 149 4.96 -1.39 13.28
N PHE A 150 5.92 -1.07 12.40
CA PHE A 150 5.70 -0.26 11.20
C PHE A 150 6.10 -1.06 9.95
N THR A 151 5.11 -1.47 9.17
CA THR A 151 5.32 -2.09 7.85
C THR A 151 4.90 -1.13 6.75
N ARG A 152 5.81 -0.83 5.83
CA ARG A 152 5.52 -0.03 4.63
C ARG A 152 5.97 -0.77 3.38
N ILE A 153 5.06 -0.92 2.42
CA ILE A 153 5.30 -1.58 1.15
C ILE A 153 4.79 -0.65 0.05
N GLU A 154 5.66 -0.16 -0.82
CA GLU A 154 5.29 0.74 -1.92
C GLU A 154 5.91 0.25 -3.22
N GLY A 155 5.12 0.17 -4.30
CA GLY A 155 5.62 -0.15 -5.64
C GLY A 155 6.20 -1.56 -5.79
N SER A 156 5.93 -2.46 -4.84
CA SER A 156 6.64 -3.75 -4.73
C SER A 156 5.80 -4.92 -5.25
N THR A 157 6.44 -6.08 -5.47
CA THR A 157 5.76 -7.34 -5.75
C THR A 157 6.17 -8.36 -4.71
N ILE A 158 5.21 -9.03 -4.07
CA ILE A 158 5.45 -10.18 -3.19
C ILE A 158 4.74 -11.37 -3.80
N ASP A 159 5.50 -12.32 -4.33
CA ASP A 159 5.02 -13.59 -4.87
C ASP A 159 5.40 -14.71 -3.92
N SER A 160 4.46 -15.15 -3.09
CA SER A 160 4.65 -16.22 -2.12
C SER A 160 3.36 -16.98 -1.92
N ARG A 161 3.43 -18.30 -1.72
CA ARG A 161 2.20 -19.08 -1.48
C ARG A 161 1.44 -18.58 -0.25
N GLU A 162 2.18 -18.21 0.78
CA GLU A 162 1.67 -17.63 2.02
C GLU A 162 2.39 -16.32 2.32
N ILE A 163 1.63 -15.27 2.60
CA ILE A 163 2.10 -13.93 2.96
C ILE A 163 1.43 -13.56 4.28
N GLU A 164 2.20 -13.40 5.35
CA GLU A 164 1.69 -13.06 6.67
C GLU A 164 2.25 -11.74 7.16
N PHE A 165 1.36 -10.81 7.51
CA PHE A 165 1.67 -9.56 8.21
C PHE A 165 1.21 -9.69 9.65
N LEU A 166 2.12 -9.83 10.60
CA LEU A 166 1.78 -10.00 12.01
C LEU A 166 2.15 -8.76 12.84
N SER A 167 1.37 -8.50 13.89
CA SER A 167 1.70 -7.50 14.93
C SER A 167 2.14 -6.17 14.35
N ALA A 168 1.30 -5.55 13.51
CA ALA A 168 1.55 -4.22 12.97
C ALA A 168 0.65 -3.17 13.66
N GLU A 169 1.26 -2.09 14.17
CA GLU A 169 0.53 -0.89 14.57
C GLU A 169 0.17 -0.08 13.33
N TYR A 170 1.07 -0.08 12.34
CA TYR A 170 0.86 0.59 11.06
C TYR A 170 1.27 -0.32 9.92
N LEU A 171 0.31 -0.66 9.06
CA LEU A 171 0.53 -1.40 7.82
C LEU A 171 0.10 -0.53 6.65
N SER A 172 1.05 -0.08 5.84
CA SER A 172 0.77 0.72 4.63
C SER A 172 1.25 -0.01 3.39
N ILE A 173 0.32 -0.39 2.52
CA ILE A 173 0.58 -1.07 1.25
C ILE A 173 0.10 -0.17 0.11
N GLY A 174 0.99 0.18 -0.81
CA GLY A 174 0.73 1.12 -1.90
C GLY A 174 1.27 0.60 -3.24
N LYS A 175 0.49 0.66 -4.32
CA LYS A 175 0.96 0.32 -5.68
C LYS A 175 1.68 -1.04 -5.75
N THR A 176 1.17 -2.02 -5.02
CA THR A 176 1.87 -3.28 -4.74
C THR A 176 1.05 -4.45 -5.23
N THR A 177 1.74 -5.47 -5.75
CA THR A 177 1.14 -6.75 -6.17
C THR A 177 1.45 -7.81 -5.13
N LEU A 178 0.41 -8.43 -4.55
CA LEU A 178 0.53 -9.56 -3.63
C LEU A 178 -0.04 -10.80 -4.31
N LEU A 179 0.81 -11.77 -4.63
CA LEU A 179 0.43 -13.03 -5.26
C LEU A 179 0.60 -14.15 -4.22
N GLY A 180 -0.51 -14.63 -3.66
CA GLY A 180 -0.48 -15.56 -2.53
C GLY A 180 -1.72 -15.53 -1.65
N ASN A 181 -1.77 -16.45 -0.69
CA ASN A 181 -2.70 -16.36 0.44
C ASN A 181 -2.17 -15.28 1.39
N VAL A 182 -2.91 -14.18 1.54
CA VAL A 182 -2.50 -13.04 2.36
C VAL A 182 -3.23 -13.10 3.69
N THR A 183 -2.50 -13.18 4.79
CA THR A 183 -3.04 -13.08 6.15
C THR A 183 -2.51 -11.83 6.82
N VAL A 184 -3.40 -10.98 7.32
CA VAL A 184 -3.05 -9.93 8.28
C VAL A 184 -3.48 -10.44 9.64
N GLY A 185 -2.52 -10.82 10.48
CA GLY A 185 -2.78 -11.37 11.80
C GLY A 185 -2.93 -10.29 12.87
N ASP A 186 -2.88 -10.72 14.14
CA ASP A 186 -3.14 -9.91 15.35
C ASP A 186 -2.51 -8.52 15.23
N LEU A 187 -3.35 -7.53 14.89
CA LEU A 187 -2.99 -6.12 15.02
C LEU A 187 -2.73 -5.83 16.49
N PHE A 188 -1.80 -4.94 16.78
CA PHE A 188 -1.62 -4.51 18.17
C PHE A 188 -2.98 -4.03 18.72
N GLU A 189 -3.35 -4.50 19.92
CA GLU A 189 -4.61 -4.15 20.59
C GLU A 189 -4.69 -2.67 21.03
N THR A 190 -3.87 -1.80 20.45
CA THR A 190 -3.95 -0.36 20.64
C THR A 190 -5.07 0.19 19.76
N SER A 191 -5.78 1.20 20.25
CA SER A 191 -6.92 1.83 19.56
C SER A 191 -6.59 2.47 18.22
N ASP A 192 -5.30 2.51 17.85
CA ASP A 192 -4.75 3.33 16.79
C ASP A 192 -4.13 2.49 15.67
N ALA A 193 -4.33 1.16 15.68
CA ALA A 193 -3.86 0.29 14.61
C ALA A 193 -4.45 0.72 13.27
N LEU A 194 -3.59 1.04 12.29
CA LEU A 194 -3.98 1.57 10.99
C LEU A 194 -3.47 0.67 9.86
N ILE A 195 -4.41 0.04 9.16
CA ILE A 195 -4.16 -0.59 7.87
C ILE A 195 -4.57 0.38 6.77
N LYS A 196 -3.63 0.72 5.90
CA LYS A 196 -3.85 1.54 4.71
C LYS A 196 -3.41 0.77 3.47
N MET A 197 -4.37 0.46 2.59
CA MET A 197 -4.09 -0.15 1.29
C MET A 197 -4.52 0.81 0.18
N ARG A 198 -3.65 1.06 -0.81
CA ARG A 198 -3.92 1.93 -1.96
C ARG A 198 -3.32 1.31 -3.22
N ASP A 199 -4.09 1.20 -4.30
CA ASP A 199 -3.62 0.65 -5.57
C ASP A 199 -2.96 -0.74 -5.40
N VAL A 200 -3.55 -1.59 -4.55
CA VAL A 200 -3.03 -2.94 -4.26
C VAL A 200 -3.75 -3.95 -5.15
N TYR A 201 -2.98 -4.82 -5.79
CA TYR A 201 -3.48 -5.98 -6.52
C TYR A 201 -3.31 -7.22 -5.66
N LEU A 202 -4.41 -7.86 -5.25
CA LEU A 202 -4.41 -9.11 -4.49
C LEU A 202 -5.67 -9.92 -4.81
N ASP A 203 -5.62 -11.24 -4.63
CA ASP A 203 -6.81 -12.09 -4.65
C ASP A 203 -7.53 -12.00 -3.31
N TRP A 204 -8.63 -11.27 -3.28
CA TRP A 204 -9.38 -11.06 -2.04
C TRP A 204 -10.06 -12.33 -1.53
N SER A 205 -10.27 -13.35 -2.37
CA SER A 205 -10.78 -14.64 -1.91
C SER A 205 -9.73 -15.42 -1.09
N ALA A 206 -8.46 -15.08 -1.27
CA ALA A 206 -7.31 -15.61 -0.54
C ALA A 206 -6.83 -14.67 0.58
N PHE A 207 -7.56 -13.58 0.86
CA PHE A 207 -7.25 -12.62 1.93
C PHE A 207 -7.94 -13.00 3.23
N THR A 208 -7.16 -13.10 4.31
CA THR A 208 -7.63 -13.35 5.67
C THR A 208 -7.18 -12.22 6.59
N LEU A 209 -8.08 -11.74 7.44
CA LEU A 209 -7.79 -10.74 8.46
C LEU A 209 -8.19 -11.30 9.83
N HIS A 210 -7.22 -11.44 10.73
CA HIS A 210 -7.47 -11.72 12.14
C HIS A 210 -7.46 -10.41 12.91
N SER A 211 -8.66 -9.83 13.07
CA SER A 211 -8.87 -8.61 13.85
C SER A 211 -10.11 -8.78 14.72
N ASN A 212 -10.06 -8.25 15.95
CA ASN A 212 -11.22 -8.10 16.82
C ASN A 212 -11.96 -6.77 16.57
N LEU A 213 -11.50 -5.98 15.60
CA LEU A 213 -12.11 -4.71 15.19
C LEU A 213 -12.89 -4.91 13.88
N PRO A 214 -14.13 -4.40 13.78
CA PRO A 214 -14.88 -4.41 12.54
C PRO A 214 -14.15 -3.54 11.51
N LEU A 215 -13.75 -4.15 10.39
CA LEU A 215 -13.04 -3.47 9.31
C LEU A 215 -13.87 -3.52 8.03
N THR A 216 -14.17 -2.34 7.49
CA THR A 216 -14.82 -2.18 6.18
C THR A 216 -13.77 -1.66 5.20
N PRO A 217 -13.16 -2.52 4.36
CA PRO A 217 -12.28 -2.04 3.30
C PRO A 217 -13.08 -1.17 2.32
N TYR A 218 -12.50 -0.06 1.88
CA TYR A 218 -13.07 0.82 0.85
C TYR A 218 -12.19 0.81 -0.40
N ASN A 219 -12.80 0.87 -1.57
CA ASN A 219 -12.16 1.09 -2.85
C ASN A 219 -12.69 2.37 -3.50
N THR A 220 -11.82 3.07 -4.21
CA THR A 220 -12.25 4.18 -5.07
C THR A 220 -12.71 3.60 -6.40
N PHE A 221 -13.98 3.86 -6.73
CA PHE A 221 -14.60 3.55 -8.00
C PHE A 221 -14.70 4.82 -8.84
N THR A 222 -14.21 4.77 -10.08
CA THR A 222 -14.35 5.88 -11.03
C THR A 222 -15.23 5.42 -12.19
N ALA A 223 -16.41 6.03 -12.32
CA ALA A 223 -17.25 5.90 -13.49
C ALA A 223 -16.84 6.94 -14.54
N ARG A 224 -16.64 6.49 -15.78
CA ARG A 224 -16.45 7.39 -16.93
C ARG A 224 -17.64 7.32 -17.87
N VAL A 225 -18.28 8.46 -18.12
CA VAL A 225 -19.43 8.61 -19.01
C VAL A 225 -19.00 9.34 -20.29
N THR A 226 -19.21 8.67 -21.42
CA THR A 226 -18.94 9.23 -22.75
C THR A 226 -20.16 9.10 -23.66
N ASN A 227 -20.24 9.99 -24.64
CA ASN A 227 -21.20 9.84 -25.75
C ASN A 227 -20.73 8.72 -26.72
N PRO A 228 -21.53 8.36 -27.75
CA PRO A 228 -21.17 7.31 -28.71
C PRO A 228 -19.87 7.55 -29.50
N ALA A 229 -19.39 8.80 -29.55
CA ALA A 229 -18.14 9.22 -30.19
C ALA A 229 -16.96 9.31 -29.19
N ASP A 230 -17.07 8.67 -28.02
CA ASP A 230 -16.07 8.65 -26.94
C ASP A 230 -15.69 10.02 -26.36
N THR A 231 -16.55 11.03 -26.56
CA THR A 231 -16.38 12.35 -25.95
C THR A 231 -16.92 12.33 -24.51
N PRO A 232 -16.14 12.80 -23.51
CA PRO A 232 -16.59 12.85 -22.12
C PRO A 232 -17.81 13.76 -21.94
N MET A 233 -18.75 13.34 -21.08
CA MET A 233 -19.98 14.08 -20.80
C MET A 233 -19.98 14.58 -19.35
N ALA A 234 -19.94 15.90 -19.17
CA ALA A 234 -19.97 16.55 -17.86
C ALA A 234 -21.40 16.77 -17.34
N GLY A 235 -21.55 16.82 -16.01
CA GLY A 235 -22.83 17.12 -15.34
C GLY A 235 -23.85 15.99 -15.37
N ILE A 236 -23.45 14.78 -15.78
CA ILE A 236 -24.33 13.60 -15.81
C ILE A 236 -24.35 12.97 -14.41
N GLU A 237 -25.54 12.73 -13.87
CA GLU A 237 -25.69 12.07 -12.58
C GLU A 237 -25.46 10.56 -12.70
N VAL A 238 -24.59 10.06 -11.81
CA VAL A 238 -24.29 8.65 -11.63
C VAL A 238 -24.75 8.25 -10.22
N LEU A 239 -25.60 7.24 -10.14
CA LEU A 239 -26.13 6.67 -8.90
C LEU A 239 -25.51 5.30 -8.67
N ILE A 240 -25.16 4.99 -7.42
CA ILE A 240 -24.63 3.69 -7.02
C ILE A 240 -25.61 3.01 -6.07
N TYR A 241 -25.96 1.77 -6.39
CA TYR A 241 -26.80 0.90 -5.58
C TYR A 241 -26.02 -0.31 -5.08
N ALA A 242 -26.31 -0.75 -3.85
CA ALA A 242 -25.85 -2.00 -3.26
C ALA A 242 -27.08 -2.77 -2.76
N ASP A 243 -27.25 -4.03 -3.16
CA ASP A 243 -28.41 -4.85 -2.80
C ASP A 243 -29.78 -4.17 -3.03
N GLY A 244 -29.86 -3.30 -4.04
CA GLY A 244 -31.06 -2.54 -4.40
C GLY A 244 -31.27 -1.23 -3.64
N GLU A 245 -30.39 -0.88 -2.68
CA GLU A 245 -30.43 0.39 -1.95
C GLU A 245 -29.42 1.39 -2.54
N GLN A 246 -29.82 2.65 -2.73
CA GLN A 246 -28.92 3.71 -3.19
C GLN A 246 -27.94 4.09 -2.07
N ILE A 247 -26.65 3.91 -2.31
CA ILE A 247 -25.59 4.20 -1.33
C ILE A 247 -24.69 5.39 -1.73
N GLY A 248 -24.83 5.91 -2.95
CA GLY A 248 -24.07 7.06 -3.40
C GLY A 248 -24.62 7.71 -4.67
N ASN A 249 -24.32 8.99 -4.84
CA ASN A 249 -24.53 9.73 -6.09
C ASN A 249 -23.42 10.75 -6.32
N ALA A 250 -23.07 10.98 -7.58
CA ALA A 250 -22.14 12.02 -7.99
C ALA A 250 -22.43 12.45 -9.43
N SER A 251 -22.12 13.70 -9.76
CA SER A 251 -22.17 14.20 -11.13
C SER A 251 -20.80 14.13 -11.78
N THR A 252 -20.75 13.83 -13.08
CA THR A 252 -19.49 13.79 -13.82
C THR A 252 -18.82 15.16 -13.96
N ASP A 253 -17.50 15.18 -13.90
CA ASP A 253 -16.67 16.36 -14.15
C ASP A 253 -16.47 16.64 -15.66
N GLN A 254 -15.57 17.58 -15.99
CA GLN A 254 -15.25 17.95 -17.38
C GLN A 254 -14.59 16.82 -18.19
N ASP A 255 -13.99 15.84 -17.52
CA ASP A 255 -13.41 14.64 -18.13
C ASP A 255 -14.42 13.48 -18.19
N GLY A 256 -15.69 13.74 -17.83
CA GLY A 256 -16.77 12.76 -17.81
C GLY A 256 -16.65 11.77 -16.64
N LYS A 257 -15.90 12.11 -15.58
CA LYS A 257 -15.62 11.21 -14.46
C LYS A 257 -16.44 11.53 -13.23
N ALA A 258 -16.93 10.49 -12.57
CA ALA A 258 -17.54 10.54 -11.24
C ALA A 258 -16.83 9.54 -10.33
N GLU A 259 -16.36 9.99 -9.16
CA GLU A 259 -15.61 9.17 -8.20
C GLU A 259 -16.42 8.87 -6.95
N PHE A 260 -16.32 7.63 -6.48
CA PHE A 260 -17.01 7.12 -5.31
C PHE A 260 -16.04 6.34 -4.42
N ASN A 261 -16.13 6.52 -3.10
CA ASN A 261 -15.45 5.65 -2.15
C ASN A 261 -16.46 4.65 -1.62
N LEU A 262 -16.45 3.44 -2.20
CA LEU A 262 -17.41 2.39 -1.91
C LEU A 262 -16.77 1.31 -1.06
N PRO A 263 -17.50 0.69 -0.11
CA PRO A 263 -17.02 -0.53 0.52
C PRO A 263 -16.61 -1.56 -0.54
N ALA A 264 -15.51 -2.28 -0.34
CA ALA A 264 -15.09 -3.35 -1.25
C ALA A 264 -15.72 -4.68 -0.83
N ALA A 265 -15.77 -4.88 0.48
CA ALA A 265 -16.27 -6.09 1.11
C ALA A 265 -16.71 -5.79 2.54
N THR A 266 -17.48 -6.72 3.11
CA THR A 266 -17.73 -6.78 4.54
C THR A 266 -16.87 -7.89 5.14
N ILE A 267 -16.14 -7.58 6.21
CA ILE A 267 -15.38 -8.55 6.99
C ILE A 267 -16.12 -8.76 8.30
N HIS A 268 -16.65 -9.97 8.51
CA HIS A 268 -17.36 -10.32 9.73
C HIS A 268 -16.38 -10.80 10.82
N ASP A 269 -16.66 -10.44 12.08
CA ASP A 269 -15.84 -10.80 13.23
C ASP A 269 -15.59 -12.32 13.31
N GLY A 270 -14.34 -12.71 13.58
CA GLY A 270 -13.94 -14.09 13.83
C GLY A 270 -13.87 -14.97 12.58
N ARG A 271 -12.66 -15.16 12.02
CA ARG A 271 -12.36 -16.06 10.87
C ARG A 271 -13.41 -15.99 9.74
N GLY A 272 -13.98 -14.80 9.52
CA GLY A 272 -15.07 -14.60 8.57
C GLY A 272 -14.56 -14.61 7.13
N GLN A 273 -15.32 -15.23 6.24
CA GLN A 273 -15.09 -15.10 4.80
C GLN A 273 -15.39 -13.66 4.36
N VAL A 274 -14.50 -13.11 3.54
CA VAL A 274 -14.70 -11.81 2.88
C VAL A 274 -15.91 -11.92 1.97
N THR A 275 -16.98 -11.16 2.25
CA THR A 275 -18.15 -11.10 1.38
C THR A 275 -18.08 -9.85 0.53
N PHE A 276 -17.91 -10.03 -0.78
CA PHE A 276 -17.90 -8.91 -1.72
C PHE A 276 -19.30 -8.35 -1.91
N ILE A 277 -19.36 -7.02 -1.99
CA ILE A 277 -20.61 -6.32 -2.24
C ILE A 277 -20.75 -6.14 -3.74
N ASN A 278 -21.90 -6.53 -4.27
CA ASN A 278 -22.26 -6.30 -5.67
C ASN A 278 -22.89 -4.92 -5.79
N TYR A 279 -22.38 -4.14 -6.74
CA TYR A 279 -22.86 -2.80 -7.02
C TYR A 279 -23.55 -2.73 -8.38
N THR A 280 -24.53 -1.84 -8.46
CA THR A 280 -25.12 -1.43 -9.73
C THR A 280 -24.89 0.08 -9.88
N ALA A 281 -24.17 0.48 -10.92
CA ALA A 281 -24.08 1.87 -11.34
C ALA A 281 -25.21 2.18 -12.32
N VAL A 282 -25.97 3.23 -12.06
CA VAL A 282 -27.08 3.69 -12.91
C VAL A 282 -26.79 5.12 -13.34
N VAL A 283 -26.91 5.38 -14.63
CA VAL A 283 -26.75 6.69 -15.23
C VAL A 283 -28.07 7.10 -15.86
N HIS A 284 -28.58 8.26 -15.46
CA HIS A 284 -29.78 8.85 -16.05
C HIS A 284 -29.38 9.88 -17.11
N PHE A 285 -29.66 9.55 -18.37
CA PHE A 285 -29.61 10.50 -19.47
C PHE A 285 -30.99 11.15 -19.64
N THR A 286 -31.05 12.25 -20.38
CA THR A 286 -32.29 13.02 -20.60
C THR A 286 -33.45 12.15 -21.12
N ASN A 287 -33.15 11.09 -21.90
CA ASN A 287 -34.16 10.24 -22.55
C ASN A 287 -33.97 8.73 -22.30
N THR A 288 -32.90 8.31 -21.62
CA THR A 288 -32.54 6.89 -21.46
C THR A 288 -31.91 6.64 -20.09
N THR A 289 -31.89 5.40 -19.64
CA THR A 289 -31.18 4.98 -18.43
C THR A 289 -30.24 3.84 -18.81
N ALA A 290 -28.97 3.96 -18.45
CA ALA A 290 -28.00 2.88 -18.59
C ALA A 290 -27.64 2.33 -17.21
N SER A 291 -27.42 1.02 -17.12
CA SER A 291 -26.99 0.38 -15.88
C SER A 291 -25.91 -0.67 -16.14
N ALA A 292 -25.00 -0.83 -15.18
CA ALA A 292 -24.00 -1.89 -15.19
C ALA A 292 -23.82 -2.48 -13.80
N ASN A 293 -23.74 -3.80 -13.73
CA ASN A 293 -23.43 -4.54 -12.51
C ASN A 293 -21.92 -4.78 -12.43
N PHE A 294 -21.36 -4.59 -11.25
CA PHE A 294 -19.94 -4.83 -11.00
C PHE A 294 -19.68 -5.26 -9.56
N THR A 295 -18.53 -5.89 -9.36
CA THR A 295 -18.02 -6.28 -8.05
C THR A 295 -16.64 -5.66 -7.91
N LEU A 296 -16.39 -4.97 -6.79
CA LEU A 296 -15.09 -4.33 -6.54
C LEU A 296 -14.08 -5.36 -6.01
N VAL A 297 -13.50 -6.16 -6.91
CA VAL A 297 -12.40 -7.09 -6.62
C VAL A 297 -11.00 -6.47 -6.80
N SER A 298 -10.90 -5.24 -7.29
CA SER A 298 -9.68 -4.42 -7.35
C SER A 298 -10.10 -2.97 -7.61
N PRO A 299 -9.21 -1.95 -7.49
CA PRO A 299 -9.50 -0.64 -8.06
C PRO A 299 -9.82 -0.82 -9.55
N LEU A 300 -11.07 -0.56 -9.92
CA LEU A 300 -11.63 -0.75 -11.25
C LEU A 300 -12.09 0.62 -11.75
N THR A 301 -11.51 1.07 -12.86
CA THR A 301 -12.11 2.12 -13.68
C THR A 301 -13.12 1.44 -14.60
N LEU A 302 -14.42 1.66 -14.41
CA LEU A 302 -15.45 1.20 -15.36
C LEU A 302 -15.78 2.35 -16.33
N THR A 303 -15.71 2.05 -17.63
CA THR A 303 -16.18 2.94 -18.68
C THR A 303 -17.57 2.48 -19.11
N LEU A 304 -18.58 3.35 -18.94
CA LEU A 304 -19.96 3.08 -19.34
C LEU A 304 -20.25 3.81 -20.66
N ARG A 305 -20.82 3.09 -21.63
CA ARG A 305 -21.14 3.61 -22.97
C ARG A 305 -22.64 3.64 -23.19
N GLU A 306 -23.14 4.74 -23.77
CA GLU A 306 -24.52 4.84 -24.25
C GLU A 306 -24.71 3.98 -25.51
N GLU A 307 -25.70 3.09 -25.50
CA GLU A 307 -26.08 2.28 -26.67
C GLU A 307 -27.26 2.97 -27.39
N THR A 308 -27.05 3.36 -28.66
CA THR A 308 -28.13 3.86 -29.50
C THR A 308 -28.99 2.70 -29.99
N ALA A 309 -30.31 2.82 -29.87
CA ALA A 309 -31.26 1.84 -30.40
C ALA A 309 -30.97 1.54 -31.89
N PRO A 310 -31.12 0.28 -32.33
CA PRO A 310 -30.95 -0.07 -33.74
C PRO A 310 -31.87 0.81 -34.61
N PRO A 311 -31.39 1.28 -35.78
CA PRO A 311 -32.27 2.01 -36.68
C PRO A 311 -33.45 1.12 -37.08
N GLU A 312 -34.67 1.62 -36.89
CA GLU A 312 -35.88 0.95 -37.37
C GLU A 312 -35.75 0.68 -38.88
N PRO A 313 -36.21 -0.48 -39.37
CA PRO A 313 -36.18 -0.77 -40.79
C PRO A 313 -37.07 0.25 -41.52
N ASN A 314 -36.47 0.95 -42.49
CA ASN A 314 -37.16 1.89 -43.38
C ASN A 314 -38.44 1.26 -43.94
N GLU A 315 -39.59 1.67 -43.41
CA GLU A 315 -40.86 1.41 -44.08
C GLU A 315 -40.92 2.22 -45.37
N THR A 316 -41.10 1.49 -46.46
CA THR A 316 -41.31 2.02 -47.80
C THR A 316 -42.59 2.85 -47.79
N SER A 317 -42.44 4.12 -48.12
CA SER A 317 -43.54 5.07 -48.25
C SER A 317 -44.58 4.59 -49.28
N THR A 318 -45.80 4.38 -48.81
CA THR A 318 -47.01 4.31 -49.64
C THR A 318 -47.76 5.64 -49.46
N PRO A 319 -48.22 6.32 -50.53
CA PRO A 319 -48.71 7.69 -50.41
C PRO A 319 -50.21 7.78 -50.13
N THR A 320 -50.63 8.98 -49.71
CA THR A 320 -51.99 9.58 -49.83
C THR A 320 -52.95 9.18 -48.67
N ILE A 321 -53.79 10.03 -48.03
CA ILE A 321 -54.56 11.23 -48.43
C ILE A 321 -54.76 12.17 -47.22
N ALA A 322 -54.89 13.45 -47.52
CA ALA A 322 -55.22 14.57 -46.63
C ALA A 322 -56.48 14.40 -45.76
N ASN A 323 -56.47 15.03 -44.58
CA ASN A 323 -57.56 15.92 -44.11
C ASN A 323 -57.10 16.72 -42.87
N GLU A 324 -57.16 18.04 -43.01
CA GLU A 324 -57.31 19.05 -41.93
C GLU A 324 -58.81 19.16 -41.56
N PRO A 325 -59.26 20.00 -40.58
CA PRO A 325 -58.56 20.75 -39.53
C PRO A 325 -59.27 20.69 -38.14
N GLU A 326 -58.87 21.60 -37.24
CA GLU A 326 -59.54 22.13 -36.03
C GLU A 326 -58.92 21.72 -34.67
N SER A 327 -58.27 22.67 -33.98
CA SER A 327 -58.83 23.54 -32.93
C SER A 327 -58.85 22.80 -31.58
N SER A 328 -58.14 23.21 -30.52
CA SER A 328 -58.37 24.44 -29.77
C SER A 328 -57.42 24.50 -28.56
N ALA A 329 -57.14 25.73 -28.11
CA ALA A 329 -56.44 26.07 -26.87
C ALA A 329 -57.19 25.62 -25.60
N THR A 330 -56.50 25.58 -24.44
CA THR A 330 -56.85 26.21 -23.13
C THR A 330 -55.88 25.65 -22.06
N THR A 331 -54.87 26.40 -21.59
CA THR A 331 -54.77 27.04 -20.25
C THR A 331 -55.27 26.22 -19.05
N SER A 332 -54.44 26.08 -17.99
CA SER A 332 -54.80 26.44 -16.59
C SER A 332 -53.97 25.75 -15.49
N LYS A 333 -53.19 26.59 -14.79
CA LYS A 333 -53.02 26.73 -13.32
C LYS A 333 -52.42 25.61 -12.44
N THR A 334 -51.28 25.99 -11.88
CA THR A 334 -50.79 25.85 -10.49
C THR A 334 -51.88 25.92 -9.42
N PRO A 335 -51.66 25.22 -8.28
CA PRO A 335 -51.72 25.92 -7.00
C PRO A 335 -50.52 25.65 -6.08
N ASP A 336 -50.07 26.73 -5.45
CA ASP A 336 -49.26 26.78 -4.22
C ASP A 336 -49.90 25.97 -3.07
N VAL A 337 -49.09 25.27 -2.27
CA VAL A 337 -49.22 25.24 -0.78
C VAL A 337 -47.85 24.97 -0.11
N ALA A 338 -47.45 25.97 0.70
CA ALA A 338 -46.63 26.03 1.92
C ALA A 338 -45.82 24.81 2.47
N ASP A 339 -44.51 25.02 2.55
CA ASP A 339 -43.70 25.25 3.79
C ASP A 339 -44.11 24.55 5.10
N VAL A 340 -43.22 23.69 5.66
CA VAL A 340 -42.55 23.83 6.99
C VAL A 340 -41.43 22.77 7.11
N THR A 341 -40.18 23.21 7.27
CA THR A 341 -39.05 22.41 7.82
C THR A 341 -38.34 23.21 8.91
N PRO A 342 -37.90 22.58 10.02
CA PRO A 342 -36.65 23.02 10.64
C PRO A 342 -35.75 21.84 11.02
N ALA A 343 -34.76 21.54 10.19
CA ALA A 343 -33.69 20.59 10.49
C ALA A 343 -32.34 21.09 9.93
N VAL A 344 -31.93 22.32 10.28
CA VAL A 344 -30.63 22.89 9.84
C VAL A 344 -29.81 23.49 11.00
N THR A 345 -30.28 23.40 12.25
CA THR A 345 -29.62 24.09 13.38
C THR A 345 -28.63 23.27 14.20
N LEU A 346 -28.44 21.98 13.93
CA LEU A 346 -27.51 21.13 14.71
C LEU A 346 -26.10 21.04 14.13
N THR A 347 -25.95 21.07 12.79
CA THR A 347 -24.65 20.86 12.11
C THR A 347 -23.71 22.06 12.24
N ARG A 348 -24.24 23.27 12.49
CA ARG A 348 -23.43 24.50 12.56
C ARG A 348 -22.72 24.71 13.91
N ARG A 349 -23.19 24.08 15.00
CA ARG A 349 -22.59 24.21 16.34
C ARG A 349 -21.42 23.25 16.58
N VAL A 350 -21.45 22.06 15.97
CA VAL A 350 -20.40 21.05 16.17
C VAL A 350 -19.13 21.39 15.36
N MET A 351 -19.28 21.99 14.18
CA MET A 351 -18.15 22.32 13.31
C MET A 351 -17.33 23.54 13.81
N GLY A 352 -17.95 24.47 14.54
CA GLY A 352 -17.25 25.63 15.12
C GLY A 352 -16.34 25.29 16.32
N ALA A 353 -16.71 24.27 17.10
CA ALA A 353 -15.90 23.82 18.24
C ALA A 353 -14.62 23.08 17.79
N PHE A 354 -14.70 22.29 16.72
CA PHE A 354 -13.55 21.55 16.16
C PHE A 354 -12.50 22.48 15.55
N LEU A 355 -12.91 23.49 14.78
CA LEU A 355 -11.98 24.43 14.16
C LEU A 355 -11.21 25.25 15.20
N THR A 356 -11.86 25.67 16.28
CA THR A 356 -11.23 26.51 17.30
C THR A 356 -10.18 25.74 18.13
N GLY A 357 -10.42 24.45 18.40
CA GLY A 357 -9.45 23.60 19.10
C GLY A 357 -8.16 23.36 18.31
N SER A 358 -8.28 23.12 17.00
CA SER A 358 -7.13 22.85 16.12
C SER A 358 -6.18 24.06 15.99
N PHE A 359 -6.69 25.29 15.99
CA PHE A 359 -5.85 26.49 15.93
C PHE A 359 -5.06 26.75 17.21
N ILE A 360 -5.58 26.36 18.38
CA ILE A 360 -4.87 26.52 19.66
C ILE A 360 -3.69 25.55 19.74
N ILE A 361 -3.87 24.30 19.32
CA ILE A 361 -2.81 23.28 19.31
C ILE A 361 -1.70 23.65 18.29
N LEU A 362 -2.09 24.15 17.11
CA LEU A 362 -1.14 24.63 16.11
C LEU A 362 -0.37 25.88 16.59
N GLY A 363 -1.04 26.80 17.29
CA GLY A 363 -0.40 27.98 17.87
C GLY A 363 0.63 27.64 18.95
N LEU A 364 0.33 26.67 19.83
CA LEU A 364 1.23 26.22 20.89
C LEU A 364 2.46 25.48 20.35
N THR A 365 2.30 24.68 19.30
CA THR A 365 3.42 23.95 18.69
C THR A 365 4.36 24.89 17.94
N ILE A 366 3.84 25.80 17.13
CA ILE A 366 4.65 26.81 16.42
C ILE A 366 5.34 27.76 17.42
N GLY A 367 4.61 28.21 18.45
CA GLY A 367 5.16 29.06 19.50
C GLY A 367 6.28 28.38 20.31
N GLY A 368 6.11 27.08 20.63
CA GLY A 368 7.11 26.29 21.33
C GLY A 368 8.41 26.12 20.53
N VAL A 369 8.30 25.79 19.24
CA VAL A 369 9.47 25.63 18.36
C VAL A 369 10.22 26.95 18.18
N LEU A 370 9.52 28.06 17.94
CA LEU A 370 10.14 29.38 17.83
C LEU A 370 10.80 29.83 19.13
N GLY A 371 10.20 29.51 20.28
CA GLY A 371 10.77 29.78 21.60
C GLY A 371 12.11 29.06 21.82
N VAL A 372 12.20 27.79 21.43
CA VAL A 372 13.44 27.00 21.51
C VAL A 372 14.52 27.55 20.58
N ILE A 373 14.17 27.93 19.34
CA ILE A 373 15.11 28.52 18.38
C ILE A 373 15.66 29.86 18.91
N ALA A 374 14.80 30.72 19.47
CA ALA A 374 15.23 31.99 20.07
C ALA A 374 16.19 31.77 21.26
N LEU A 375 15.96 30.72 22.05
CA LEU A 375 16.79 30.35 23.20
C LEU A 375 18.17 29.83 22.75
N ILE A 376 18.24 29.07 21.66
CA ILE A 376 19.49 28.60 21.04
C ILE A 376 20.29 29.77 20.47
N ILE A 377 19.63 30.71 19.77
CA ILE A 377 20.28 31.90 19.22
C ILE A 377 20.84 32.79 20.36
N LYS A 378 20.06 33.01 21.42
CA LYS A 378 20.49 33.80 22.58
C LYS A 378 21.68 33.18 23.32
N ARG A 379 21.77 31.84 23.36
CA ARG A 379 22.86 31.13 24.03
C ARG A 379 24.16 31.19 23.22
N ARG A 380 24.08 31.22 21.88
CA ARG A 380 25.23 31.35 20.97
C ARG A 380 25.85 32.76 20.89
N GLY A 381 25.15 33.79 21.36
CA GLY A 381 25.66 35.17 21.38
C GLY A 381 26.33 35.59 22.69
N ARG A 382 26.60 34.64 23.59
CA ARG A 382 27.19 34.89 24.92
C ARG A 382 28.54 34.20 25.15
N ASP A 383 29.00 33.45 24.17
CA ASP A 383 30.37 32.97 24.00
C ASP A 383 31.02 33.80 22.87
#